data_AF-A0A922G0X7-F1
#
_entry.id   AF-A0A922G0X7-F1
#
_cell.length_a   1.000
_cell.length_b   1.000
_cell.length_c   1.000
_cell.angle_alpha   90.00
_cell.angle_beta   90.00
_cell.angle_gamma   90.00
#
_symmetry.space_group_name_H-M   'P 1'
#
loop_
_entity.id
_entity.type
_entity.pdbx_description
1 polymer ?
#
loop_
_entity_poly.entity_id
_entity_poly.type
_entity_poly.pdbx_seq_one_letter_code
_entity_poly.pdbx_strand_id
1 'polypeptide(L)'
;MDKAAQAHLVVAALITTVTFAAGITMPGGFVGGDDHLHPGSAVLRKSAAFQVFIITNALSLMLSSSAVFIHLFIPLIPTEHFFEKRTSFLQIAFWFLLSSMAPMVLAFVTGTYAVLAHSIIAIPTCIICLSFVPILVYIFLKISWYAL
;
A
#
# COMPACT_ATOMS: atom_id res chain seq x y z
N MET A 1 8.57 22.44 9.21
CA MET A 1 7.42 21.51 9.11
C MET A 1 7.07 21.19 7.66
N ASP A 2 7.17 22.16 6.74
CA ASP A 2 6.73 21.95 5.35
C ASP A 2 7.55 20.92 4.57
N LYS A 3 8.88 20.84 4.78
CA LYS A 3 9.73 19.83 4.12
C LYS A 3 9.34 18.38 4.47
N ALA A 4 9.01 18.12 5.74
CA ALA A 4 8.60 16.79 6.19
C ALA A 4 7.22 16.40 5.62
N ALA A 5 6.27 17.33 5.65
CA ALA A 5 4.94 17.12 5.04
C ALA A 5 5.01 16.90 3.53
N GLN A 6 5.89 17.62 2.82
CA GLN A 6 6.12 17.39 1.39
C GLN A 6 6.75 16.02 1.12
N ALA A 7 7.73 15.60 1.91
CA ALA A 7 8.31 14.26 1.79
C ALA A 7 7.26 13.16 2.02
N HIS A 8 6.40 13.29 3.04
CA HIS A 8 5.31 12.35 3.29
C HIS A 8 4.32 12.28 2.13
N LEU A 9 3.94 13.44 1.57
CA LEU A 9 3.06 13.50 0.41
C LEU A 9 3.67 12.79 -0.80
N VAL A 10 4.95 13.01 -1.07
CA VAL A 10 5.67 12.33 -2.16
C VAL A 10 5.68 10.81 -1.96
N VAL A 11 5.99 10.34 -0.75
CA VAL A 11 5.97 8.90 -0.42
C VAL A 11 4.57 8.33 -0.57
N ALA A 12 3.53 9.03 -0.11
CA ALA A 12 2.14 8.61 -0.25
C ALA A 12 1.71 8.53 -1.73
N ALA A 13 2.04 9.55 -2.52
CA ALA A 13 1.78 9.54 -3.95
C ALA A 13 2.51 8.38 -4.64
N LEU A 14 3.75 8.08 -4.27
CA LEU A 14 4.53 6.97 -4.81
C LEU A 14 3.90 5.60 -4.47
N ILE A 15 3.47 5.39 -3.22
CA ILE A 15 2.78 4.15 -2.84
C ILE A 15 1.47 4.00 -3.61
N THR A 16 0.70 5.09 -3.72
CA THR A 16 -0.56 5.10 -4.48
C THR A 16 -0.32 4.75 -5.95
N THR A 17 0.68 5.32 -6.61
CA THR A 17 0.96 5.04 -8.03
C THR A 17 1.48 3.62 -8.26
N VAL A 18 2.36 3.11 -7.39
CA VAL A 18 2.88 1.74 -7.49
C VAL A 18 1.77 0.72 -7.27
N THR A 19 0.92 0.91 -6.25
CA THR A 19 -0.22 0.01 -5.99
C THR A 19 -1.28 0.09 -7.08
N PHE A 20 -1.52 1.29 -7.62
CA PHE A 20 -2.43 1.47 -8.76
C PHE A 20 -1.92 0.72 -9.99
N ALA A 21 -0.64 0.92 -10.34
CA ALA A 21 0.01 0.21 -11.44
C ALA A 21 -0.08 -1.30 -11.24
N ALA A 22 0.30 -1.81 -10.06
CA ALA A 22 0.22 -3.24 -9.75
C ALA A 22 -1.21 -3.79 -9.83
N GLY A 23 -2.22 -2.98 -9.49
CA GLY A 23 -3.63 -3.33 -9.58
C GLY A 23 -4.18 -3.37 -11.01
N ILE A 24 -3.59 -2.65 -11.96
CA ILE A 24 -4.00 -2.74 -13.38
C ILE A 24 -3.11 -3.72 -14.17
N THR A 25 -1.87 -3.94 -13.74
CA THR A 25 -0.93 -4.92 -14.31
C THR A 25 -0.89 -6.19 -13.45
N MET A 26 -2.01 -6.93 -13.46
CA MET A 26 -2.16 -8.10 -12.60
C MET A 26 -1.07 -9.17 -12.84
N PRO A 27 -0.47 -9.74 -11.79
CA PRO A 27 0.49 -10.83 -11.90
C PRO A 27 -0.11 -12.03 -12.64
N GLY A 28 0.58 -12.49 -13.67
CA GLY A 28 0.18 -13.62 -14.52
C GLY A 28 -0.81 -13.29 -15.64
N GLY A 29 -1.15 -12.00 -15.83
CA GLY A 29 -1.89 -11.53 -16.99
C GLY A 29 -3.39 -11.87 -16.97
N PHE A 30 -4.02 -11.68 -18.13
CA PHE A 30 -5.46 -11.87 -18.33
C PHE A 30 -5.73 -13.06 -19.25
N VAL A 31 -6.82 -13.77 -18.97
CA VAL A 31 -7.33 -14.84 -19.82
C VAL A 31 -7.77 -14.23 -21.16
N GLY A 32 -7.15 -14.65 -22.25
CA GLY A 32 -7.51 -14.25 -23.62
C GLY A 32 -8.29 -15.33 -24.35
N GLY A 33 -9.05 -14.94 -25.38
CA GLY A 33 -9.82 -15.85 -26.24
C GLY A 33 -11.33 -15.86 -25.92
N ASP A 34 -12.14 -15.89 -26.97
CA ASP A 34 -13.61 -15.80 -26.91
C ASP A 34 -14.28 -17.06 -26.32
N ASP A 35 -13.52 -18.16 -26.19
CA ASP A 35 -14.01 -19.46 -25.70
C ASP A 35 -14.07 -19.56 -24.16
N HIS A 36 -13.62 -18.53 -23.44
CA HIS A 36 -13.68 -18.49 -21.99
C HIS A 36 -14.90 -17.71 -21.50
N LEU A 37 -15.61 -18.24 -20.49
CA LEU A 37 -16.82 -17.62 -19.92
C LEU A 37 -16.62 -16.17 -19.42
N HIS A 38 -15.38 -15.78 -19.12
CA HIS A 38 -15.03 -14.44 -18.63
C HIS A 38 -13.70 -13.95 -19.22
N PRO A 39 -13.68 -13.54 -20.50
CA PRO A 39 -12.48 -13.01 -21.14
C PRO A 39 -12.04 -11.71 -20.42
N GLY A 40 -10.73 -11.52 -20.26
CA GLY A 40 -10.17 -10.39 -19.51
C GLY A 40 -10.12 -10.58 -17.98
N SER A 41 -10.52 -11.74 -17.44
CA SER A 41 -10.28 -12.07 -16.02
C SER A 41 -8.80 -12.39 -15.77
N ALA A 42 -8.28 -12.09 -14.59
CA ALA A 42 -6.92 -12.48 -14.22
C ALA A 42 -6.75 -14.02 -14.26
N VAL A 43 -5.66 -14.51 -14.87
CA VAL A 43 -5.38 -15.94 -15.01
C VAL A 43 -5.28 -16.62 -13.64
N LEU A 44 -4.76 -15.90 -12.65
CA LEU A 44 -4.54 -16.39 -11.29
C LEU A 44 -5.74 -16.18 -10.35
N ARG A 45 -6.92 -15.82 -10.85
CA ARG A 45 -8.12 -15.51 -10.01
C ARG A 45 -8.49 -16.61 -9.00
N LYS A 46 -8.17 -17.87 -9.28
CA LYS A 46 -8.45 -19.02 -8.39
C LYS A 46 -7.36 -19.25 -7.33
N SER A 47 -6.21 -18.61 -7.45
CA SER A 47 -5.10 -18.72 -6.48
C SER A 47 -5.41 -17.90 -5.23
N ALA A 48 -5.29 -18.51 -4.06
CA ALA A 48 -5.45 -17.81 -2.78
C ALA A 48 -4.44 -16.66 -2.63
N ALA A 49 -3.20 -16.85 -3.10
CA ALA A 49 -2.18 -15.80 -3.07
C ALA A 49 -2.56 -14.58 -3.91
N PHE A 50 -3.21 -14.80 -5.06
CA PHE A 50 -3.70 -13.73 -5.91
C PHE A 50 -4.86 -12.95 -5.26
N GLN A 51 -5.79 -13.64 -4.58
CA GLN A 51 -6.86 -12.96 -3.86
C GLN A 51 -6.33 -12.07 -2.73
N VAL A 52 -5.36 -12.58 -1.97
CA VAL A 52 -4.68 -11.81 -0.91
C VAL A 52 -3.92 -10.62 -1.52
N PHE A 53 -3.26 -10.80 -2.67
CA PHE A 53 -2.59 -9.72 -3.40
C PHE A 53 -3.56 -8.58 -3.73
N ILE A 54 -4.72 -8.87 -4.32
CA ILE A 54 -5.68 -7.82 -4.71
C ILE A 54 -6.20 -7.06 -3.50
N ILE A 55 -6.58 -7.77 -2.44
CA ILE A 55 -7.15 -7.15 -1.24
C ILE A 55 -6.11 -6.27 -0.56
N THR A 56 -4.90 -6.79 -0.35
CA THR A 56 -3.83 -6.02 0.31
C THR A 56 -3.36 -4.84 -0.55
N ASN A 57 -3.27 -5.00 -1.87
CA ASN A 57 -2.94 -3.92 -2.79
C ASN A 57 -4.00 -2.80 -2.76
N ALA A 58 -5.30 -3.15 -2.79
CA ALA A 58 -6.38 -2.18 -2.69
C ALA A 58 -6.41 -1.45 -1.34
N LEU A 59 -6.18 -2.17 -0.23
CA LEU A 59 -6.06 -1.57 1.09
C LEU A 59 -4.92 -0.57 1.15
N SER A 60 -3.74 -0.93 0.65
CA SER A 60 -2.59 -0.03 0.58
C SER A 60 -2.92 1.24 -0.23
N LEU A 61 -3.56 1.06 -1.40
CA LEU A 61 -3.95 2.18 -2.25
C LEU A 61 -4.92 3.13 -1.52
N MET A 62 -5.93 2.60 -0.84
CA MET A 62 -6.92 3.40 -0.10
C MET A 62 -6.29 4.16 1.08
N LEU A 63 -5.46 3.50 1.89
CA LEU A 63 -4.77 4.12 3.03
C LEU A 63 -3.78 5.21 2.57
N SER A 64 -3.05 4.97 1.49
CA SER A 64 -2.12 5.96 0.96
C SER A 64 -2.85 7.15 0.31
N SER A 65 -3.91 6.87 -0.45
CA SER A 65 -4.74 7.91 -1.07
C SER A 65 -5.43 8.78 -0.03
N SER A 66 -5.88 8.22 1.09
CA SER A 66 -6.46 9.01 2.19
C SER A 66 -5.41 9.93 2.82
N ALA A 67 -4.16 9.47 2.99
CA ALA A 67 -3.06 10.31 3.47
C ALA A 67 -2.75 11.47 2.50
N VAL A 68 -2.75 11.22 1.17
CA VAL A 68 -2.61 12.27 0.14
C VAL A 68 -3.77 13.26 0.24
N PHE A 69 -5.01 12.76 0.32
CA PHE A 69 -6.20 13.59 0.41
C PHE A 69 -6.15 14.52 1.62
N ILE A 70 -5.79 14.01 2.80
CA ILE A 70 -5.64 14.84 4.01
C ILE A 70 -4.58 15.93 3.80
N HIS A 71 -3.42 15.60 3.22
CA HIS A 71 -2.38 16.61 2.95
C HIS A 71 -2.82 17.69 1.96
N LEU A 72 -3.64 17.34 0.95
CA LEU A 72 -4.18 18.29 -0.02
C LEU A 72 -5.29 19.18 0.56
N PHE A 73 -6.05 18.69 1.53
CA PHE A 73 -7.15 19.43 2.15
C PHE A 73 -6.68 20.42 3.22
N ILE A 74 -5.57 20.13 3.92
CA ILE A 74 -5.04 21.00 4.98
C ILE A 74 -4.87 22.47 4.54
N PRO A 75 -4.26 22.79 3.38
CA PRO A 75 -4.09 24.18 2.93
C PRO A 75 -5.38 24.90 2.55
N LEU A 76 -6.49 24.17 2.35
CA LEU A 76 -7.78 24.70 1.90
C LEU A 76 -8.68 25.19 3.05
N ILE A 77 -8.33 24.89 4.31
CA ILE A 77 -9.14 25.22 5.48
C ILE A 77 -8.85 26.69 5.92
N PRO A 78 -9.85 27.49 6.32
CA PRO A 78 -9.63 28.87 6.79
C PRO A 78 -8.94 28.99 8.16
N THR A 79 -8.26 30.12 8.37
CA THR A 79 -7.08 30.32 9.23
C THR A 79 -7.30 30.54 10.74
N GLU A 80 -8.54 30.63 11.23
CA GLU A 80 -8.82 31.21 12.57
C GLU A 80 -8.30 30.37 13.77
N HIS A 81 -8.09 29.06 13.65
CA HIS A 81 -7.53 28.18 14.71
C HIS A 81 -6.51 27.14 14.17
N PHE A 82 -5.64 27.60 13.25
CA PHE A 82 -5.03 26.75 12.25
C PHE A 82 -3.90 25.82 12.72
N PHE A 83 -3.04 26.27 13.64
CA PHE A 83 -1.78 25.57 13.93
C PHE A 83 -1.98 24.20 14.60
N GLU A 84 -2.85 24.13 15.62
CA GLU A 84 -3.05 22.91 16.41
C GLU A 84 -3.87 21.84 15.67
N LYS A 85 -4.90 22.27 14.91
CA LYS A 85 -5.65 21.35 14.04
C LYS A 85 -4.79 20.82 12.90
N ARG A 86 -3.93 21.66 12.31
CA ARG A 86 -3.03 21.27 11.22
C ARG A 86 -2.06 20.17 11.64
N THR A 87 -1.42 20.27 12.81
CA THR A 87 -0.55 19.22 13.33
C THR A 87 -1.28 17.91 13.56
N SER A 88 -2.51 17.97 14.10
CA SER A 88 -3.34 16.77 14.30
C SER A 88 -3.67 16.08 12.97
N PHE A 89 -4.10 16.81 11.95
CA PHE A 89 -4.37 16.23 10.62
C PHE A 89 -3.12 15.64 9.95
N LEU A 90 -1.96 16.31 10.07
CA LEU A 90 -0.70 15.76 9.57
C LEU A 90 -0.30 14.47 10.29
N GLN A 91 -0.54 14.39 11.59
CA GLN A 91 -0.29 13.18 12.37
C GLN A 91 -1.22 12.04 11.94
N ILE A 92 -2.51 12.32 11.71
CA ILE A 92 -3.46 11.33 11.18
C ILE A 92 -3.02 10.83 9.80
N ALA A 93 -2.63 11.75 8.90
CA ALA A 93 -2.15 11.36 7.57
C ALA A 93 -0.86 10.52 7.64
N PHE A 94 0.04 10.83 8.57
CA PHE A 94 1.22 10.03 8.83
C PHE A 94 0.87 8.62 9.30
N TRP A 95 -0.11 8.46 10.19
CA TRP A 95 -0.58 7.14 10.62
C TRP A 95 -1.18 6.33 9.47
N PHE A 96 -2.01 6.94 8.62
CA PHE A 96 -2.53 6.29 7.42
C PHE A 96 -1.41 5.83 6.48
N LEU A 97 -0.41 6.68 6.26
CA LEU A 97 0.75 6.36 5.43
C LEU A 97 1.57 5.20 6.00
N LEU A 98 1.85 5.22 7.31
CA LEU A 98 2.59 4.17 7.99
C LEU A 98 1.84 2.84 7.93
N SER A 99 0.54 2.85 8.19
CA SER A 99 -0.33 1.68 8.08
C SER A 99 -0.47 1.17 6.64
N SER A 100 -0.27 2.02 5.61
CA SER A 100 -0.27 1.62 4.20
C SER A 100 0.96 0.79 3.81
N MET A 101 2.11 0.96 4.48
CA MET A 101 3.33 0.25 4.09
C MET A 101 3.25 -1.26 4.32
N ALA A 102 2.57 -1.70 5.39
CA ALA A 102 2.39 -3.12 5.68
C ALA A 102 1.61 -3.89 4.58
N PRO A 103 0.40 -3.47 4.17
CA PRO A 103 -0.32 -4.12 3.09
C PRO A 103 0.40 -3.99 1.73
N MET A 104 1.17 -2.92 1.48
CA MET A 104 2.01 -2.81 0.29
C MET A 104 3.04 -3.95 0.20
N VAL A 105 3.75 -4.22 1.30
CA VAL A 105 4.75 -5.30 1.36
C VAL A 105 4.07 -6.66 1.22
N LEU A 106 2.94 -6.86 1.89
CA LEU A 106 2.14 -8.09 1.75
C LEU A 106 1.65 -8.31 0.31
N ALA A 107 1.20 -7.26 -0.37
CA ALA A 107 0.83 -7.31 -1.78
C ALA A 107 2.04 -7.74 -2.63
N PHE A 108 3.21 -7.14 -2.42
CA PHE A 108 4.40 -7.52 -3.16
C PHE A 108 4.78 -9.00 -2.94
N VAL A 109 4.76 -9.48 -1.69
CA VAL A 109 5.07 -10.89 -1.36
C VAL A 109 4.04 -11.84 -2.00
N THR A 110 2.76 -11.54 -1.85
CA THR A 110 1.69 -12.43 -2.33
C THR A 110 1.57 -12.40 -3.85
N GLY A 111 1.79 -11.26 -4.49
CA GLY A 111 1.84 -11.12 -5.94
C GLY A 111 3.04 -11.84 -6.55
N THR A 112 4.25 -11.69 -5.97
CA THR A 112 5.43 -12.44 -6.43
C THR A 112 5.26 -13.94 -6.21
N TYR A 113 4.74 -14.38 -5.07
CA TYR A 113 4.43 -15.78 -4.82
C TYR A 113 3.39 -16.33 -5.79
N ALA A 114 2.35 -15.55 -6.12
CA ALA A 114 1.32 -15.98 -7.06
C ALA A 114 1.91 -16.25 -8.46
N VAL A 115 2.83 -15.41 -8.95
CA VAL A 115 3.53 -15.62 -10.24
C VAL A 115 4.50 -16.78 -10.18
N LEU A 116 5.22 -16.91 -9.06
CA LEU A 116 6.41 -17.75 -8.95
C LEU A 116 6.15 -19.08 -8.24
N ALA A 117 4.88 -19.42 -7.95
CA ALA A 117 4.46 -20.54 -7.10
C ALA A 117 5.12 -21.89 -7.43
N HIS A 118 5.50 -22.13 -8.69
CA HIS A 118 6.13 -23.38 -9.14
C HIS A 118 7.66 -23.31 -9.25
N SER A 119 8.29 -22.22 -8.83
CA SER A 119 9.74 -22.00 -8.99
C SER A 119 10.46 -21.97 -7.64
N ILE A 120 11.66 -22.55 -7.62
CA ILE A 120 12.52 -22.68 -6.43
C ILE A 120 12.91 -21.30 -5.84
N ILE A 121 12.90 -20.26 -6.68
CA ILE A 121 13.22 -18.88 -6.28
C ILE A 121 12.09 -18.16 -5.52
N ALA A 122 10.87 -18.70 -5.47
CA ALA A 122 9.75 -18.05 -4.78
C ALA A 122 9.97 -17.91 -3.27
N ILE A 123 10.45 -18.98 -2.63
CA ILE A 123 10.69 -19.05 -1.19
C ILE A 123 11.75 -18.03 -0.74
N PRO A 124 12.97 -17.99 -1.32
CA PRO A 124 13.97 -17.01 -0.90
C PRO A 124 13.53 -15.57 -1.14
N THR A 125 12.83 -15.28 -2.24
CA THR A 125 12.27 -13.93 -2.49
C THR A 125 11.24 -13.54 -1.42
N CYS A 126 10.34 -14.45 -1.04
CA CYS A 126 9.38 -14.20 0.03
C CYS A 126 10.06 -13.93 1.38
N ILE A 127 11.12 -14.69 1.72
CA ILE A 127 11.87 -14.51 2.97
C ILE A 127 12.53 -13.12 3.02
N ILE A 128 13.18 -12.71 1.94
CA ILE A 128 13.83 -11.39 1.85
C ILE A 128 12.79 -10.29 2.06
N CYS A 129 11.63 -10.37 1.41
CA CYS A 129 10.57 -9.36 1.55
C CYS A 129 9.90 -9.36 2.92
N LEU A 130 9.67 -10.52 3.53
CA LEU A 130 9.06 -10.63 4.87
C LEU A 130 9.97 -10.10 5.98
N SER A 131 11.29 -10.10 5.78
CA SER A 131 12.26 -9.56 6.76
C SER A 131 12.03 -8.08 7.09
N PHE A 132 11.40 -7.33 6.18
CA PHE A 132 11.08 -5.91 6.37
C PHE A 132 9.85 -5.67 7.27
N VAL A 133 8.92 -6.63 7.32
CA VAL A 133 7.67 -6.54 8.10
C VAL A 133 7.90 -6.37 9.61
N PRO A 134 8.75 -7.16 10.31
CA PRO A 134 8.97 -7.00 11.75
C PRO A 134 9.57 -5.64 12.09
N ILE A 135 10.38 -5.06 11.21
CA ILE A 135 10.95 -3.72 11.38
C ILE A 135 9.84 -2.67 11.34
N LEU A 136 8.92 -2.75 10.36
CA LEU A 136 7.76 -1.87 10.27
C LEU A 136 6.86 -1.97 11.51
N VAL A 137 6.58 -3.20 11.97
CA VAL A 137 5.78 -3.44 13.18
C VAL A 137 6.45 -2.87 14.42
N TYR A 138 7.76 -3.07 14.58
CA TYR A 138 8.52 -2.51 15.70
C TYR A 138 8.47 -0.97 15.72
N ILE A 139 8.67 -0.33 14.57
CA ILE A 139 8.58 1.12 14.43
C ILE A 139 7.17 1.61 14.78
N PHE A 140 6.15 0.94 14.25
CA PHE A 140 4.75 1.27 14.52
C PHE A 140 4.43 1.20 16.02
N LEU A 141 4.79 0.09 16.68
CA LEU A 141 4.57 -0.10 18.12
C LEU A 141 5.31 0.94 18.95
N LYS A 142 6.57 1.22 18.60
CA LYS A 142 7.39 2.21 19.30
C LYS A 142 6.82 3.62 19.17
N ILE A 143 6.41 4.03 17.96
CA ILE A 143 5.77 5.33 17.74
C ILE A 143 4.42 5.40 18.48
N SER A 144 3.63 4.33 18.46
CA SER A 144 2.35 4.28 19.16
C SER A 144 2.53 4.40 20.67
N TRP A 145 3.59 3.81 21.22
CA TRP A 145 3.94 3.93 22.63
C TRP A 145 4.32 5.36 23.03
N TYR A 146 5.07 6.08 22.18
CA TYR A 146 5.41 7.49 22.45
C TYR A 146 4.23 8.46 22.27
N ALA A 147 3.19 8.04 21.55
CA ALA A 147 2.01 8.85 21.30
C ALA A 147 0.91 8.68 22.38
N LEU A 148 1.06 7.71 23.29
CA LEU A 148 0.15 7.41 24.40
C LEU A 148 0.69 7.98 25.72
#